data_AF-A0A9D9LN45-F1
#
_entry.id   AF-A0A9D9LN45-F1
#
_cell.length_a   1.000
_cell.length_b   1.000
_cell.length_c   1.000
_cell.angle_alpha   90.00
_cell.angle_beta   90.00
_cell.angle_gamma   90.00
#
_symmetry.space_group_name_H-M   'P 1'
#
loop_
_entity.id
_entity.type
_entity.pdbx_description
1 polymer ?
#
loop_
_entity_poly.entity_id
_entity_poly.type
_entity_poly.pdbx_seq_one_letter_code
_entity_poly.pdbx_strand_id
1 'polypeptide(L)'
;MEKAKLDREAVVAELDALIARHEWFSAARMIRRLVSGEEDEALELVLHARGASSLALTKVDSATLTAMTDDDIIERFLSVGDYRIVAEQGDSDATPDVALAAVSDAEDEYVSEDLAEIYLSQGLYEQAIAIYRQLSLQNSEKSVYFAEIISKIEKNINN
;
A
#
# COMPACT_ATOMS: atom_id res chain seq x y z
N MET A 1 -38.56 -27.18 3.01
CA MET A 1 -38.15 -26.38 4.17
C MET A 1 -38.32 -27.15 5.48
N GLU A 2 -39.45 -27.82 5.71
CA GLU A 2 -39.79 -28.46 6.99
C GLU A 2 -39.01 -29.74 7.32
N LYS A 3 -38.76 -30.62 6.34
CA LYS A 3 -37.95 -31.84 6.55
C LYS A 3 -36.52 -31.56 7.02
N ALA A 4 -35.83 -30.59 6.41
CA ALA A 4 -34.47 -30.22 6.77
C ALA A 4 -34.34 -29.61 8.18
N LYS A 5 -35.46 -29.10 8.73
CA LYS A 5 -35.52 -28.59 10.10
C LYS A 5 -35.74 -29.73 11.11
N LEU A 6 -36.62 -30.67 10.77
CA LEU A 6 -36.88 -31.88 11.55
C LEU A 6 -35.63 -32.76 11.69
N ASP A 7 -34.85 -32.89 10.60
CA ASP A 7 -33.61 -33.67 10.63
C ASP A 7 -32.54 -33.03 11.54
N ARG A 8 -32.50 -31.69 11.65
CA ARG A 8 -31.57 -30.99 12.54
C ARG A 8 -31.93 -31.16 14.01
N GLU A 9 -33.21 -31.07 14.35
CA GLU A 9 -33.68 -31.27 15.74
C GLU A 9 -33.43 -32.70 16.22
N ALA A 10 -33.62 -33.71 15.35
CA ALA A 10 -33.28 -35.10 15.66
C ALA A 10 -31.78 -35.29 15.93
N VAL A 11 -30.92 -34.68 15.11
CA VAL A 11 -29.46 -34.73 15.29
C VAL A 11 -29.02 -34.06 16.60
N VAL A 12 -29.63 -32.92 16.97
CA VAL A 12 -29.34 -32.25 18.25
C VAL A 12 -29.71 -33.16 19.42
N ALA A 13 -30.87 -33.82 19.38
CA ALA A 13 -31.29 -34.74 20.44
C ALA A 13 -30.35 -35.95 20.60
N GLU A 14 -29.84 -36.51 19.51
CA GLU A 14 -28.83 -37.58 19.57
C GLU A 14 -27.50 -37.10 20.16
N LEU A 15 -27.08 -35.88 19.82
CA LEU A 15 -25.86 -35.27 20.37
C LEU A 15 -26.02 -35.01 21.88
N ASP A 16 -27.19 -34.53 22.33
CA ASP A 16 -27.47 -34.34 23.75
C ASP A 16 -27.43 -35.66 24.53
N ALA A 17 -28.01 -36.72 23.98
CA ALA A 17 -27.95 -38.06 24.58
C ALA A 17 -26.51 -38.62 24.62
N LEU A 18 -25.67 -38.26 23.64
CA LEU A 18 -24.26 -38.65 23.63
C LEU A 18 -23.44 -37.87 24.66
N ILE A 19 -23.68 -36.56 24.80
CA ILE A 19 -23.04 -35.70 25.80
C ILE A 19 -23.42 -36.13 27.22
N ALA A 20 -24.68 -36.49 27.44
CA ALA A 20 -25.15 -37.00 28.73
C ALA A 20 -24.48 -38.33 29.13
N ARG A 21 -24.16 -39.19 28.14
CA ARG A 21 -23.43 -40.44 28.39
C ARG A 21 -21.93 -40.24 28.55
N HIS A 22 -21.38 -39.23 27.86
CA HIS A 22 -19.94 -38.98 27.80
C HIS A 22 -19.65 -37.47 27.90
N GLU A 23 -19.65 -36.95 29.12
CA GLU A 23 -19.45 -35.52 29.39
C GLU A 23 -18.09 -34.99 28.90
N TRP A 24 -17.09 -35.84 28.79
CA TRP A 24 -15.75 -35.49 28.31
C TRP A 24 -15.66 -35.36 26.78
N PHE A 25 -16.70 -35.74 26.03
CA PHE A 25 -16.67 -35.83 24.58
C PHE A 25 -16.89 -34.47 23.91
N SER A 26 -15.83 -33.65 23.87
CA SER A 26 -15.86 -32.29 23.32
C SER A 26 -16.27 -32.22 21.84
N ALA A 27 -16.02 -33.27 21.05
CA ALA A 27 -16.42 -33.30 19.64
C ALA A 27 -17.94 -33.25 19.45
N ALA A 28 -18.72 -33.97 20.26
CA ALA A 28 -20.18 -33.90 20.20
C ALA A 28 -20.69 -32.50 20.58
N ARG A 29 -20.10 -31.87 21.60
CA ARG A 29 -20.42 -30.51 22.00
C ARG A 29 -20.13 -29.49 20.90
N MET A 30 -18.99 -29.62 20.21
CA MET A 30 -18.65 -28.76 19.07
C MET A 30 -19.64 -28.91 17.91
N ILE A 31 -19.99 -30.14 17.54
CA ILE A 31 -20.97 -30.40 16.46
C ILE A 31 -22.35 -29.88 16.85
N ARG A 32 -22.77 -30.05 18.12
CA ARG A 32 -24.01 -29.49 18.66
C ARG A 32 -24.04 -27.97 18.45
N ARG A 33 -22.99 -27.25 18.87
CA ARG A 33 -22.86 -25.80 18.63
C ARG A 33 -22.98 -25.42 17.15
N LEU A 34 -22.36 -26.18 16.26
CA LEU A 34 -22.42 -25.92 14.81
C LEU A 34 -23.83 -26.12 14.22
N VAL A 35 -24.61 -27.07 14.76
CA VAL A 35 -25.94 -27.42 14.25
C VAL A 35 -27.05 -26.57 14.89
N SER A 36 -27.01 -26.34 16.20
CA SER A 36 -28.03 -25.58 16.94
C SER A 36 -27.71 -24.08 17.06
N GLY A 37 -26.44 -23.70 16.96
CA GLY A 37 -25.97 -22.34 17.24
C GLY A 37 -25.90 -21.98 18.72
N GLU A 38 -26.26 -22.89 19.62
CA GLU A 38 -26.21 -22.67 21.07
C GLU A 38 -24.80 -22.89 21.62
N GLU A 39 -24.38 -21.98 22.51
CA GLU A 39 -23.09 -22.08 23.19
C GLU A 39 -23.17 -22.99 24.41
N ASP A 40 -22.07 -23.69 24.69
CA ASP A 40 -21.92 -24.61 25.83
C ASP A 40 -20.73 -24.12 26.68
N GLU A 41 -21.02 -23.69 27.91
CA GLU A 41 -20.03 -23.12 28.84
C GLU A 41 -18.93 -24.13 29.19
N ALA A 42 -19.27 -25.41 29.31
CA ALA A 42 -18.31 -26.46 29.59
C ALA A 42 -17.43 -26.77 28.36
N LEU A 43 -17.93 -26.51 27.15
CA LEU A 43 -17.11 -26.58 25.93
C LEU A 43 -16.12 -25.41 25.87
N GLU A 44 -16.54 -24.19 26.20
CA GLU A 44 -15.65 -23.01 26.20
C GLU A 44 -14.46 -23.17 27.15
N LEU A 45 -14.70 -23.66 28.36
CA LEU A 45 -13.63 -23.94 29.34
C LEU A 45 -12.62 -24.97 28.79
N VAL A 46 -13.09 -25.98 28.07
CA VAL A 46 -12.24 -27.03 27.48
C VAL A 46 -11.45 -26.51 26.28
N LEU A 47 -12.06 -25.70 25.41
CA LEU A 47 -11.41 -25.12 24.24
C LEU A 47 -10.27 -24.17 24.64
N HIS A 48 -10.44 -23.41 25.72
CA HIS A 48 -9.39 -22.55 26.26
C HIS A 48 -8.14 -23.35 26.66
N ALA A 49 -8.30 -24.56 27.20
CA ALA A 49 -7.20 -25.39 27.71
C ALA A 49 -6.55 -26.30 26.65
N ARG A 50 -7.29 -26.74 25.63
CA ARG A 50 -6.81 -27.72 24.62
C ARG A 50 -6.34 -27.08 23.30
N GLY A 51 -6.54 -25.78 23.13
CA GLY A 51 -6.39 -25.12 21.84
C GLY A 51 -7.59 -25.42 20.93
N ALA A 52 -7.93 -24.47 20.07
CA ALA A 52 -9.08 -24.60 19.17
C ALA A 52 -8.87 -25.77 18.20
N SER A 53 -9.83 -26.71 18.18
CA SER A 53 -9.92 -27.76 17.16
C SER A 53 -10.13 -27.14 15.77
N SER A 54 -9.79 -27.87 14.70
CA SER A 54 -10.12 -27.46 13.32
C SER A 54 -11.62 -27.20 13.10
N LEU A 55 -12.47 -27.83 13.91
CA LEU A 55 -13.93 -27.62 13.92
C LEU A 55 -14.36 -26.28 14.51
N ALA A 56 -13.48 -25.61 15.28
CA ALA A 56 -13.71 -24.31 15.90
C ALA A 56 -13.02 -23.17 15.13
N LEU A 57 -12.29 -23.48 14.04
CA LEU A 57 -11.68 -22.46 13.21
C LEU A 57 -12.76 -21.69 12.45
N THR A 58 -12.63 -20.38 12.41
CA THR A 58 -13.45 -19.53 11.55
C THR A 58 -13.29 -19.98 10.11
N LYS A 59 -14.39 -19.94 9.34
CA LYS A 59 -14.32 -20.24 7.91
C LYS A 59 -13.40 -19.20 7.27
N VAL A 60 -12.23 -19.65 6.83
CA VAL A 60 -11.30 -18.80 6.10
C VAL A 60 -11.97 -18.40 4.79
N ASP A 61 -12.06 -17.10 4.57
CA ASP A 61 -12.55 -16.58 3.30
C ASP A 61 -11.46 -16.78 2.23
N SER A 62 -11.74 -17.67 1.28
CA SER A 62 -10.80 -17.97 0.20
C SER A 62 -10.61 -16.77 -0.73
N ALA A 63 -11.62 -15.89 -0.85
CA ALA A 63 -11.54 -14.74 -1.72
C ALA A 63 -10.49 -13.74 -1.23
N THR A 64 -10.42 -13.51 0.08
CA THR A 64 -9.40 -12.65 0.71
C THR A 64 -7.98 -13.19 0.56
N LEU A 65 -7.79 -14.51 0.53
CA LEU A 65 -6.46 -15.12 0.30
C LEU A 65 -5.97 -15.02 -1.15
N THR A 66 -6.89 -14.90 -2.10
CA THR A 66 -6.56 -14.83 -3.54
C THR A 66 -6.61 -13.42 -4.11
N ALA A 67 -7.08 -12.46 -3.33
CA ALA A 67 -7.09 -11.06 -3.74
C ALA A 67 -5.64 -10.56 -3.80
N MET A 68 -5.26 -9.94 -4.92
CA MET A 68 -3.98 -9.24 -5.00
C MET A 68 -4.04 -8.03 -4.08
N THR A 69 -3.13 -8.00 -3.10
CA THR A 69 -2.93 -6.85 -2.24
C THR A 69 -2.08 -5.80 -2.95
N ASP A 70 -2.07 -4.57 -2.42
CA ASP A 70 -1.19 -3.51 -2.92
C ASP A 70 0.28 -3.94 -2.82
N ASP A 71 0.65 -4.66 -1.76
CA ASP A 71 2.00 -5.21 -1.58
C ASP A 71 2.34 -6.24 -2.66
N ASP A 72 1.41 -7.13 -3.04
CA ASP A 72 1.62 -8.09 -4.15
C ASP A 72 1.82 -7.38 -5.49
N ILE A 73 1.11 -6.27 -5.70
CA ILE A 73 1.25 -5.43 -6.90
C ILE A 73 2.63 -4.78 -6.92
N ILE A 74 3.10 -4.28 -5.77
CA ILE A 74 4.42 -3.67 -5.63
C ILE A 74 5.53 -4.70 -5.86
N GLU A 75 5.45 -5.88 -5.23
CA GLU A 75 6.44 -6.95 -5.43
C GLU A 75 6.48 -7.43 -6.88
N ARG A 76 5.30 -7.65 -7.49
CA ARG A 76 5.20 -8.02 -8.90
C ARG A 76 5.77 -6.92 -9.79
N PHE A 77 5.49 -5.65 -9.47
CA PHE A 77 6.08 -4.52 -10.19
C PHE A 77 7.58 -4.64 -10.10
N LEU A 78 8.18 -4.56 -8.90
CA LEU A 78 9.63 -4.60 -8.64
C LEU A 78 10.36 -5.80 -9.27
N SER A 79 9.69 -6.95 -9.39
CA SER A 79 10.27 -8.15 -10.01
C SER A 79 10.44 -8.07 -11.53
N VAL A 80 9.66 -7.23 -12.24
CA VAL A 80 9.69 -7.16 -13.71
C VAL A 80 10.96 -6.50 -14.23
N GLY A 81 11.59 -5.59 -13.48
CA GLY A 81 12.94 -5.06 -13.72
C GLY A 81 13.10 -4.13 -14.95
N ASP A 82 12.28 -4.28 -15.99
CA ASP A 82 12.38 -3.54 -17.25
C ASP A 82 11.26 -2.50 -17.40
N TYR A 83 11.26 -1.44 -16.56
CA TYR A 83 10.32 -0.31 -16.70
C TYR A 83 10.77 0.73 -17.71
N ARG A 84 11.73 0.39 -18.58
CA ARG A 84 12.17 1.32 -19.61
C ARG A 84 10.99 1.55 -20.55
N ILE A 85 10.44 2.76 -20.52
CA ILE A 85 9.44 3.20 -21.48
C ILE A 85 10.15 3.30 -22.83
N VAL A 86 10.01 2.26 -23.65
CA VAL A 86 10.46 2.25 -25.04
C VAL A 86 9.26 2.61 -25.88
N ALA A 87 9.35 3.69 -26.66
CA ALA A 87 8.34 3.98 -27.66
C ALA A 87 8.26 2.80 -28.63
N GLU A 88 7.09 2.17 -28.75
CA GLU A 88 6.86 1.19 -29.81
C GLU A 88 7.05 1.89 -31.16
N GLN A 89 8.02 1.43 -31.95
CA GLN A 89 8.13 1.80 -33.36
C GLN A 89 7.03 1.04 -34.11
N GLY A 90 5.81 1.57 -34.11
CA GLY A 90 4.67 0.97 -34.81
C GLY A 90 3.55 1.96 -35.09
N ASP A 91 3.49 2.41 -36.34
CA ASP A 91 2.36 3.04 -37.06
C ASP A 91 1.57 4.16 -36.36
N SER A 92 2.12 5.37 -36.49
CA SER A 92 1.36 6.62 -36.39
C SER A 92 0.37 6.72 -37.57
N ASP A 93 -0.85 6.23 -37.37
CA ASP A 93 -2.02 6.63 -38.17
C ASP A 93 -3.13 7.15 -37.27
N ALA A 94 -2.81 8.18 -36.48
CA ALA A 94 -3.77 9.05 -35.83
C ALA A 94 -3.11 10.40 -35.49
N THR A 95 -3.30 11.37 -36.39
CA THR A 95 -3.19 12.83 -36.16
C THR A 95 -2.02 13.34 -35.31
N PRO A 96 -0.95 13.89 -35.90
CA PRO A 96 -0.01 14.71 -35.15
C PRO A 96 -0.55 16.15 -35.11
N ASP A 97 -1.25 16.51 -34.05
CA ASP A 97 -1.36 17.92 -33.64
C ASP A 97 -1.01 18.09 -32.16
N VAL A 98 -0.05 17.31 -31.70
CA VAL A 98 0.82 17.75 -30.60
C VAL A 98 2.08 18.21 -31.30
N ALA A 99 2.21 19.53 -31.45
CA ALA A 99 3.42 20.19 -31.93
C ALA A 99 4.57 19.82 -30.98
N LEU A 100 5.21 18.69 -31.24
CA LEU A 100 6.52 18.33 -30.71
C LEU A 100 7.56 19.05 -31.58
N ALA A 101 7.40 20.37 -31.68
CA ALA A 101 8.51 21.24 -32.01
C ALA A 101 9.44 21.17 -30.80
N ALA A 102 10.28 20.14 -30.78
CA ALA A 102 11.55 20.19 -30.08
C ALA A 102 12.35 21.33 -30.73
N VAL A 103 12.04 22.56 -30.32
CA VAL A 103 13.02 23.63 -30.30
C VAL A 103 13.97 23.19 -29.20
N SER A 104 15.02 22.49 -29.60
CA SER A 104 16.23 22.36 -28.80
C SER A 104 16.88 23.75 -28.73
N ASP A 105 16.27 24.68 -28.02
CA ASP A 105 16.99 25.80 -27.46
C ASP A 105 17.68 25.24 -26.23
N ALA A 106 18.92 24.80 -26.46
CA ALA A 106 19.82 24.32 -25.44
C ALA A 106 20.25 25.45 -24.50
N GLU A 107 19.34 26.27 -23.94
CA GLU A 107 19.69 27.34 -23.00
C GLU A 107 18.61 27.69 -21.95
N ASP A 108 17.45 27.03 -21.90
CA ASP A 108 16.51 27.20 -20.77
C ASP A 108 16.73 26.10 -19.73
N GLU A 109 17.86 26.17 -19.02
CA GLU A 109 18.04 25.42 -17.78
C GLU A 109 16.90 25.81 -16.81
N TYR A 110 16.13 24.83 -16.35
CA TYR A 110 15.03 25.06 -15.41
C TYR A 110 15.59 25.61 -14.10
N VAL A 111 15.34 26.89 -13.84
CA VAL A 111 15.92 27.64 -12.71
C VAL A 111 14.79 28.09 -11.79
N SER A 112 14.81 27.64 -10.53
CA SER A 112 13.85 28.02 -9.49
C SER A 112 14.55 28.27 -8.16
N GLU A 113 13.90 29.04 -7.28
CA GLU A 113 14.41 29.33 -5.93
C GLU A 113 14.54 28.05 -5.09
N ASP A 114 13.51 27.20 -5.10
CA ASP A 114 13.51 25.91 -4.41
C ASP A 114 14.66 25.00 -4.87
N LEU A 115 14.98 25.02 -6.17
CA LEU A 115 16.10 24.26 -6.72
C LEU A 115 17.44 24.78 -6.18
N ALA A 116 17.61 26.10 -6.09
CA ALA A 116 18.81 26.69 -5.48
C ALA A 116 18.94 26.31 -4.00
N GLU A 117 17.83 26.27 -3.25
CA GLU A 117 17.81 25.86 -1.84
C GLU A 117 18.21 24.38 -1.66
N ILE A 118 17.71 23.50 -2.54
CA ILE A 118 18.13 22.10 -2.57
C ILE A 118 19.65 22.00 -2.80
N TYR A 119 20.22 22.75 -3.74
CA TYR A 119 21.67 22.75 -3.98
C TYR A 119 22.46 23.27 -2.76
N LEU A 120 21.97 24.28 -2.04
CA LEU A 120 22.57 24.72 -0.79
C LEU A 120 22.57 23.63 0.28
N SER A 121 21.46 22.90 0.41
CA SER A 121 21.35 21.80 1.38
C SER A 121 22.33 20.66 1.09
N GLN A 122 22.70 20.48 -0.19
CA GLN A 122 23.66 19.50 -0.66
C GLN A 122 25.11 19.99 -0.59
N GLY A 123 25.35 21.24 -0.20
CA GLY A 123 26.69 21.86 -0.15
C GLY A 123 27.23 22.29 -1.52
N LEU A 124 26.37 22.32 -2.56
CA LEU A 124 26.74 22.67 -3.93
C LEU A 124 26.59 24.18 -4.15
N TYR A 125 27.44 24.96 -3.47
CA TYR A 125 27.29 26.41 -3.40
C TYR A 125 27.46 27.14 -4.73
N GLU A 126 28.39 26.70 -5.59
CA GLU A 126 28.62 27.34 -6.90
C GLU A 126 27.39 27.22 -7.82
N GLN A 127 26.73 26.06 -7.80
CA GLN A 127 25.51 25.79 -8.56
C GLN A 127 24.33 26.60 -8.03
N ALA A 128 24.17 26.68 -6.70
CA ALA A 128 23.16 27.54 -6.09
C ALA A 128 23.35 29.03 -6.43
N ILE A 129 24.61 29.52 -6.39
CA ILE A 129 24.93 30.90 -6.77
C ILE A 129 24.61 31.17 -8.25
N ALA A 130 24.92 30.23 -9.14
CA ALA A 130 24.59 30.36 -10.57
C ALA A 130 23.08 30.52 -10.80
N ILE A 131 22.27 29.71 -10.13
CA ILE A 131 20.80 29.76 -10.22
C ILE A 131 20.27 31.09 -9.66
N TYR A 132 20.75 31.54 -8.49
CA TYR A 132 20.33 32.85 -7.94
C TYR A 132 20.73 34.03 -8.82
N ARG A 133 21.88 33.98 -9.50
CA ARG A 133 22.28 35.00 -10.47
C ARG A 133 21.34 35.02 -11.67
N GLN A 134 20.97 33.85 -12.18
CA GLN A 134 20.02 33.74 -13.29
C GLN A 134 18.62 34.23 -12.90
N LEU A 135 18.12 33.87 -11.70
CA LEU A 135 16.87 34.39 -11.15
C LEU A 135 16.87 35.90 -10.97
N SER A 136 18.00 36.49 -10.58
CA SER A 136 18.14 37.95 -10.48
C SER A 136 18.08 38.65 -11.84
N LEU A 137 18.52 37.99 -12.92
CA LEU A 137 18.43 38.53 -14.28
C LEU A 137 17.00 38.46 -14.82
N GLN A 138 16.31 37.35 -14.55
CA GLN A 138 14.93 37.14 -14.98
C GLN A 138 13.92 37.96 -14.16
N ASN A 139 14.20 38.22 -12.88
CA ASN A 139 13.30 38.91 -11.96
C ASN A 139 13.95 40.17 -11.37
N SER A 140 13.99 41.25 -12.15
CA SER A 140 14.64 42.52 -11.75
C SER A 140 14.05 43.12 -10.47
N GLU A 141 12.75 42.93 -10.20
CA GLU A 141 12.08 43.40 -8.97
C GLU A 141 12.63 42.75 -7.69
N LYS A 142 13.08 41.49 -7.79
CA LYS A 142 13.64 40.72 -6.67
C LYS A 142 15.16 40.68 -6.66
N SER A 143 15.83 41.44 -7.54
CA SER A 143 17.29 41.41 -7.70
C SER A 143 18.05 41.66 -6.39
N VAL A 144 17.60 42.62 -5.57
CA VAL A 144 18.21 42.93 -4.27
C VAL A 144 18.15 41.74 -3.31
N TYR A 145 17.02 41.03 -3.27
CA TYR A 145 16.82 39.85 -2.42
C TYR A 145 17.81 38.74 -2.78
N PHE A 146 17.96 38.43 -4.07
CA PHE A 146 18.90 37.41 -4.52
C PHE A 146 20.36 37.81 -4.26
N ALA A 147 20.71 39.09 -4.41
CA ALA A 147 22.04 39.58 -4.10
C ALA A 147 22.41 39.42 -2.62
N GLU A 148 21.46 39.65 -1.70
CA GLU A 148 21.67 39.41 -0.27
C GLU A 148 21.92 37.94 0.05
N ILE A 149 21.17 37.02 -0.60
CA ILE A 149 21.36 35.58 -0.45
C ILE A 149 22.73 35.15 -0.96
N ILE A 150 23.14 35.59 -2.15
CA ILE A 150 24.47 35.30 -2.71
C ILE A 150 25.57 35.79 -1.75
N SER A 151 25.45 37.00 -1.21
CA SER A 151 26.44 37.54 -0.26
C SER A 151 26.54 36.72 1.04
N LYS A 152 25.41 36.19 1.54
CA LYS A 152 25.42 35.29 2.70
C LYS A 152 26.13 33.98 2.39
N ILE A 153 25.86 33.39 1.23
CA ILE A 153 26.48 32.13 0.80
C ILE A 153 28.00 32.33 0.64
N GLU A 154 28.43 33.37 -0.07
CA GLU A 154 29.86 33.67 -0.28
C GLU A 154 30.62 33.94 1.03
N LYS A 155 29.97 34.56 2.03
CA LYS A 155 30.55 34.72 3.38
C LYS A 155 30.68 33.40 4.13
N ASN A 156 29.72 32.49 3.97
CA ASN A 156 29.75 31.19 4.61
C ASN A 156 30.81 30.26 4.00
N ILE A 157 31.15 30.41 2.72
CA ILE A 157 32.24 29.65 2.08
C ILE A 157 33.62 30.15 2.52
N ASN A 158 33.76 31.46 2.75
CA ASN A 158 35.04 32.12 3.04
C ASN A 158 35.40 32.19 4.54
N ASN A 159 34.63 31.54 5.42
CA ASN A 159 34.79 31.57 6.88
C ASN A 159 34.93 30.16 7.45
#